data_AF-A0A966KLA2-F1
#
_entry.id   AF-A0A966KLA2-F1
#
_cell.length_a   1.000
_cell.length_b   1.000
_cell.length_c   1.000
_cell.angle_alpha   90.00
_cell.angle_beta   90.00
_cell.angle_gamma   90.00
#
_symmetry.space_group_name_H-M   'P 1'
#
loop_
_entity.id
_entity.type
_entity.pdbx_description
1 polymer ?
#
loop_
_entity_poly.entity_id
_entity_poly.type
_entity_poly.pdbx_seq_one_letter_code
_entity_poly.pdbx_strand_id
1 'polypeptide(L)'
;MVPATVNRIGTCKVITGSWVSPYDGITTAVPGDFDVDHLVPLENAFISGGWRWDATRRRAFANDPDELVVSSATSNRSKGSDPPNAWRPPNRDSWCAYATGWIDVKVAWGLTATTEERDALGQMLDTCGAAGPVWPGIGSVVSGGGTPSGSADAPVTAPPPPPDPGGGGVYYANCTAARAAGAAPIRAGQPGYRTQLDGDKDGVACE
;
A
#
# COMPACT_ATOMS: atom_id res chain seq x y z
N MET A 1 5.07 -25.25 1.38
CA MET A 1 5.91 -24.13 0.90
C MET A 1 7.37 -24.51 1.10
N VAL A 2 8.26 -24.25 0.13
CA VAL A 2 9.71 -24.53 0.27
C VAL A 2 10.40 -23.23 0.69
N PRO A 3 11.10 -23.19 1.84
CA PRO A 3 11.74 -21.96 2.31
C PRO A 3 12.71 -21.36 1.29
N ALA A 4 12.78 -20.04 1.24
CA ALA A 4 13.70 -19.32 0.38
C ALA A 4 15.16 -19.52 0.83
N THR A 5 16.04 -19.88 -0.09
CA THR A 5 17.50 -19.83 0.11
C THR A 5 18.07 -18.62 -0.62
N VAL A 6 18.84 -17.80 0.09
CA VAL A 6 19.39 -16.54 -0.45
C VAL A 6 20.92 -16.65 -0.50
N ASN A 7 21.51 -16.29 -1.64
CA ASN A 7 22.92 -16.03 -1.73
C ASN A 7 23.24 -14.72 -0.98
N ARG A 8 23.82 -14.81 0.22
CA ARG A 8 24.22 -13.63 1.01
C ARG A 8 25.57 -13.05 0.60
N ILE A 9 26.26 -13.66 -0.36
CA ILE A 9 27.52 -13.15 -0.89
C ILE A 9 27.22 -12.31 -2.14
N GLY A 10 27.49 -11.00 -2.06
CA GLY A 10 27.23 -10.07 -3.16
C GLY A 10 25.77 -9.59 -3.21
N THR A 11 25.03 -9.96 -4.28
CA THR A 11 23.77 -9.31 -4.69
C THR A 11 22.49 -9.80 -3.98
N CYS A 12 22.57 -10.45 -2.81
CA CYS A 12 21.41 -10.94 -2.03
C CYS A 12 20.32 -11.63 -2.90
N LYS A 13 20.74 -12.54 -3.78
CA LYS A 13 19.85 -13.16 -4.77
C LYS A 13 19.18 -14.42 -4.22
N VAL A 14 17.87 -14.55 -4.40
CA VAL A 14 17.14 -15.81 -4.12
C VAL A 14 17.60 -16.90 -5.09
N ILE A 15 18.05 -18.03 -4.57
CA ILE A 15 18.56 -19.18 -5.34
C ILE A 15 17.45 -20.21 -5.53
N THR A 16 16.74 -20.56 -4.45
CA THR A 16 15.68 -21.57 -4.45
C THR A 16 14.58 -21.16 -3.47
N GLY A 17 13.41 -21.74 -3.65
CA GLY A 17 12.23 -21.59 -2.78
C GLY A 17 10.98 -21.94 -3.57
N SER A 18 9.84 -21.99 -2.91
CA SER A 18 8.56 -22.08 -3.59
C SER A 18 7.55 -21.25 -2.83
N TRP A 19 6.86 -20.38 -3.56
CA TRP A 19 5.92 -19.40 -3.02
C TRP A 19 4.56 -19.60 -3.68
N VAL A 20 3.52 -19.27 -2.90
CA VAL A 20 2.14 -19.20 -3.39
C VAL A 20 1.76 -17.74 -3.34
N SER A 21 1.32 -17.18 -4.46
CA SER A 21 0.81 -15.81 -4.45
C SER A 21 -0.53 -15.82 -3.75
N PRO A 22 -0.73 -14.98 -2.71
CA PRO A 22 -2.04 -14.87 -2.10
C PRO A 22 -3.05 -14.30 -3.10
N TYR A 23 -2.64 -13.48 -4.07
CA TYR A 23 -3.61 -12.79 -4.93
C TYR A 23 -4.35 -13.69 -5.90
N ASP A 24 -3.71 -14.73 -6.41
CA ASP A 24 -4.26 -15.61 -7.44
C ASP A 24 -4.08 -17.11 -7.16
N GLY A 25 -3.40 -17.48 -6.06
CA GLY A 25 -3.13 -18.87 -5.68
C GLY A 25 -2.07 -19.58 -6.54
N ILE A 26 -1.42 -18.87 -7.47
CA ILE A 26 -0.38 -19.46 -8.32
C ILE A 26 0.82 -19.84 -7.46
N THR A 27 1.34 -21.05 -7.68
CA THR A 27 2.55 -21.54 -7.03
C THR A 27 3.70 -21.59 -8.04
N THR A 28 4.87 -21.08 -7.69
CA THR A 28 6.08 -21.27 -8.49
C THR A 28 7.32 -21.46 -7.60
N ALA A 29 8.41 -21.85 -8.23
CA ALA A 29 9.76 -21.82 -7.67
C ALA A 29 10.72 -20.90 -8.46
N VAL A 30 10.25 -20.28 -9.54
CA VAL A 30 11.03 -19.40 -10.40
C VAL A 30 11.03 -17.97 -9.81
N PRO A 31 12.18 -17.42 -9.37
CA PRO A 31 12.21 -16.13 -8.69
C PRO A 31 11.68 -14.94 -9.52
N GLY A 32 11.77 -15.00 -10.85
CA GLY A 32 11.33 -13.91 -11.74
C GLY A 32 9.83 -13.86 -12.02
N ASP A 33 9.08 -14.90 -11.61
CA ASP A 33 7.63 -14.97 -11.78
C ASP A 33 6.87 -14.24 -10.66
N PHE A 34 7.59 -13.75 -9.64
CA PHE A 34 7.04 -13.11 -8.45
C PHE A 34 7.73 -11.78 -8.18
N ASP A 35 6.95 -10.86 -7.65
CA ASP A 35 7.41 -9.55 -7.19
C ASP A 35 7.15 -9.43 -5.68
N VAL A 36 7.90 -8.54 -5.03
CA VAL A 36 7.51 -7.99 -3.72
C VAL A 36 6.63 -6.79 -4.01
N ASP A 37 5.35 -6.91 -3.69
CA ASP A 37 4.33 -5.87 -3.83
C ASP A 37 4.16 -5.08 -2.53
N HIS A 38 3.81 -3.82 -2.67
CA HIS A 38 3.34 -2.94 -1.60
C HIS A 38 1.82 -3.12 -1.48
N LEU A 39 1.34 -3.76 -0.41
CA LEU A 39 -0.08 -4.02 -0.17
C LEU A 39 -0.92 -2.76 -0.41
N VAL A 40 -0.52 -1.62 0.18
CA VAL A 40 -0.97 -0.27 -0.16
C VAL A 40 0.06 0.38 -1.09
N PRO A 41 -0.17 0.43 -2.42
CA PRO A 41 0.81 0.94 -3.39
C PRO A 41 1.42 2.28 -2.98
N LEU A 42 2.72 2.46 -3.24
CA LEU A 42 3.45 3.68 -2.86
C LEU A 42 2.75 4.97 -3.33
N GLU A 43 2.15 4.95 -4.53
CA GLU A 43 1.36 6.07 -5.04
C GLU A 43 0.04 6.25 -4.27
N ASN A 44 -0.67 5.16 -3.94
CA ASN A 44 -1.87 5.20 -3.09
C ASN A 44 -1.55 5.78 -1.70
N ALA A 45 -0.46 5.33 -1.09
CA ALA A 45 0.04 5.86 0.18
C ALA A 45 0.38 7.34 0.09
N PHE A 46 1.01 7.77 -1.01
CA PHE A 46 1.32 9.18 -1.24
C PHE A 46 0.05 10.04 -1.29
N ILE A 47 -0.94 9.65 -2.10
CA ILE A 47 -2.20 10.42 -2.26
C ILE A 47 -3.09 10.38 -1.00
N SER A 48 -2.98 9.36 -0.17
CA SER A 48 -3.74 9.21 1.09
C SER A 48 -3.10 9.91 2.30
N GLY A 49 -2.05 10.71 2.10
CA GLY A 49 -1.44 11.54 3.15
C GLY A 49 0.07 11.40 3.25
N GLY A 50 0.65 10.40 2.58
CA GLY A 50 2.08 10.17 2.52
C GLY A 50 2.88 11.29 1.84
N TRP A 51 2.24 12.16 1.08
CA TRP A 51 2.90 13.35 0.50
C TRP A 51 3.52 14.29 1.53
N ARG A 52 3.03 14.27 2.78
CA ARG A 52 3.56 15.07 3.89
C ARG A 52 4.83 14.49 4.50
N TRP A 53 5.16 13.24 4.16
CA TRP A 53 6.27 12.52 4.78
C TRP A 53 7.62 12.99 4.23
N ASP A 54 8.59 13.09 5.13
CA ASP A 54 9.98 13.25 4.73
C ASP A 54 10.52 11.98 4.03
N ALA A 55 11.77 12.05 3.55
CA ALA A 55 12.40 10.92 2.88
C ALA A 55 12.62 9.71 3.81
N THR A 56 12.80 9.95 5.11
CA THR A 56 13.05 8.90 6.10
C THR A 56 11.78 8.09 6.33
N ARG A 57 10.64 8.75 6.55
CA ARG A 57 9.35 8.10 6.76
C ARG A 57 8.84 7.41 5.49
N ARG A 58 9.06 8.00 4.31
CA ARG A 58 8.77 7.31 3.02
C ARG A 58 9.58 6.03 2.85
N ARG A 59 10.87 6.05 3.21
CA ARG A 59 11.71 4.85 3.17
C ARG A 59 11.25 3.82 4.19
N ALA A 60 10.86 4.25 5.39
CA ALA A 60 10.36 3.35 6.42
C ALA A 60 9.07 2.63 5.94
N PHE A 61 8.10 3.36 5.38
CA PHE A 61 6.90 2.78 4.79
C PHE A 61 7.22 1.77 3.68
N ALA A 62 8.08 2.15 2.73
CA ALA A 62 8.42 1.31 1.58
C ALA A 62 9.16 0.01 1.96
N ASN A 63 9.68 -0.10 3.18
CA ASN A 63 10.41 -1.28 3.68
C ASN A 63 9.73 -1.91 4.91
N ASP A 64 8.50 -1.53 5.22
CA ASP A 64 7.75 -2.09 6.34
C ASP A 64 7.30 -3.52 6.00
N PRO A 65 7.73 -4.56 6.75
CA PRO A 65 7.34 -5.94 6.48
C PRO A 65 5.82 -6.18 6.46
N ASP A 66 5.04 -5.40 7.21
CA ASP A 66 3.57 -5.54 7.25
C ASP A 66 2.90 -4.99 5.98
N GLU A 67 3.62 -4.16 5.22
CA GLU A 67 3.20 -3.57 3.94
C GLU A 67 3.68 -4.40 2.73
N LEU A 68 4.56 -5.38 2.92
CA LEU A 68 5.17 -6.14 1.82
C LEU A 68 4.54 -7.52 1.63
N VAL A 69 4.07 -7.79 0.41
CA VAL A 69 3.46 -9.07 0.02
C VAL A 69 4.20 -9.69 -1.16
N VAL A 70 4.60 -10.95 -1.03
CA VAL A 70 5.14 -11.71 -2.17
C VAL A 70 3.98 -12.18 -3.05
N SER A 71 3.92 -11.68 -4.28
CA SER A 71 2.81 -11.92 -5.20
C SER A 71 3.30 -12.30 -6.59
N SER A 72 2.44 -12.91 -7.42
CA SER A 72 2.79 -13.18 -8.81
C SER A 72 3.03 -11.86 -9.53
N ALA A 73 4.03 -11.82 -10.41
CA ALA A 73 4.34 -10.63 -11.18
C ALA A 73 3.16 -10.16 -12.03
N THR A 74 2.33 -11.08 -12.53
CA THR A 74 1.11 -10.76 -13.29
C THR A 74 0.07 -10.05 -12.42
N SER A 75 -0.24 -10.59 -11.22
CA SER A 75 -1.21 -9.96 -10.32
C SER A 75 -0.71 -8.61 -9.81
N ASN A 76 0.57 -8.51 -9.43
CA ASN A 76 1.20 -7.26 -9.00
C ASN A 76 1.09 -6.16 -10.07
N ARG A 77 1.48 -6.48 -11.31
CA ARG A 77 1.44 -5.51 -12.42
C ARG A 77 0.02 -5.15 -12.83
N SER A 78 -0.93 -6.08 -12.69
CA SER A 78 -2.35 -5.80 -12.92
C SER A 78 -2.95 -4.89 -11.84
N LYS A 79 -2.47 -4.98 -10.60
CA LYS A 79 -2.88 -4.11 -9.50
C LYS A 79 -2.35 -2.69 -9.68
N GLY A 80 -1.07 -2.54 -10.02
CA GLY A 80 -0.44 -1.22 -10.15
C GLY A 80 -0.63 -0.39 -8.88
N SER A 81 -1.17 0.82 -9.05
CA SER A 81 -1.46 1.76 -7.95
C SER A 81 -2.93 1.73 -7.49
N ASP A 82 -3.73 0.79 -8.00
CA ASP A 82 -5.17 0.80 -7.85
C ASP A 82 -5.61 0.52 -6.40
N PRO A 83 -6.58 1.29 -5.87
CA PRO A 83 -7.21 0.99 -4.59
C PRO A 83 -8.20 -0.20 -4.69
N PRO A 84 -8.65 -0.76 -3.54
CA PRO A 84 -9.62 -1.86 -3.45
C PRO A 84 -10.93 -1.70 -4.26
N ASN A 85 -11.32 -0.46 -4.58
CA ASN A 85 -12.50 -0.17 -5.40
C ASN A 85 -12.24 -0.23 -6.91
N ALA A 86 -10.97 -0.27 -7.35
CA ALA A 86 -10.57 -0.40 -8.75
C ALA A 86 -9.95 -1.77 -9.05
N TRP A 87 -9.19 -2.33 -8.10
CA TRP A 87 -8.60 -3.66 -8.23
C TRP A 87 -8.79 -4.48 -6.96
N ARG A 88 -9.02 -5.78 -7.11
CA ARG A 88 -9.09 -6.75 -6.01
C ARG A 88 -8.36 -8.03 -6.40
N PRO A 89 -7.79 -8.77 -5.43
CA PRO A 89 -7.27 -10.10 -5.69
C PRO A 89 -8.29 -10.98 -6.45
N PRO A 90 -7.90 -11.60 -7.58
CA PRO A 90 -8.76 -12.55 -8.29
C PRO A 90 -9.17 -13.73 -7.40
N ASN A 91 -8.28 -14.16 -6.51
CA ASN A 91 -8.59 -15.16 -5.50
C ASN A 91 -9.44 -14.55 -4.38
N ARG A 92 -10.70 -14.98 -4.33
CA ARG A 92 -11.69 -14.47 -3.37
C ARG A 92 -11.42 -14.92 -1.93
N ASP A 93 -10.70 -16.02 -1.73
CA ASP A 93 -10.31 -16.50 -0.40
C ASP A 93 -9.32 -15.54 0.30
N SER A 94 -8.67 -14.68 -0.48
CA SER A 94 -7.70 -13.69 0.03
C SER A 94 -8.34 -12.39 0.46
N TRP A 95 -9.64 -12.18 0.18
CA TRP A 95 -10.28 -10.88 0.36
C TRP A 95 -10.26 -10.42 1.81
N CYS A 96 -10.58 -11.30 2.76
CA CYS A 96 -10.51 -10.97 4.18
C CYS A 96 -9.11 -10.53 4.60
N ALA A 97 -8.08 -11.33 4.29
CA ALA A 97 -6.70 -11.03 4.65
C ALA A 97 -6.17 -9.75 3.98
N TYR A 98 -6.51 -9.54 2.71
CA TYR A 98 -6.17 -8.33 1.97
C TYR A 98 -6.81 -7.09 2.59
N ALA A 99 -8.12 -7.14 2.87
CA ALA A 99 -8.83 -5.99 3.41
C ALA A 99 -8.35 -5.65 4.83
N THR A 100 -8.13 -6.65 5.68
CA THR A 100 -7.59 -6.43 7.02
C THR A 100 -6.18 -5.83 6.96
N GLY A 101 -5.27 -6.42 6.19
CA GLY A 101 -3.90 -5.89 6.06
C GLY A 101 -3.87 -4.47 5.50
N TRP A 102 -4.70 -4.18 4.48
CA TRP A 102 -4.81 -2.84 3.92
C TRP A 102 -5.27 -1.82 4.98
N ILE A 103 -6.27 -2.17 5.79
CA ILE A 103 -6.78 -1.33 6.88
C ILE A 103 -5.69 -1.14 7.95
N ASP A 104 -5.04 -2.21 8.37
CA ASP A 104 -4.00 -2.18 9.41
C ASP A 104 -2.84 -1.28 8.99
N VAL A 105 -2.36 -1.40 7.75
CA VAL A 105 -1.33 -0.50 7.19
C VAL A 105 -1.81 0.94 7.21
N LYS A 106 -3.00 1.23 6.67
CA LYS A 106 -3.49 2.61 6.60
C LYS A 106 -3.64 3.24 7.99
N VAL A 107 -4.10 2.47 8.97
CA VAL A 107 -4.20 2.90 10.37
C VAL A 107 -2.81 3.14 10.97
N ALA A 108 -1.89 2.19 10.84
CA ALA A 108 -0.54 2.28 11.40
C ALA A 108 0.23 3.51 10.86
N TRP A 109 0.04 3.83 9.59
CA TRP A 109 0.75 4.91 8.91
C TRP A 109 0.03 6.25 8.91
N GLY A 110 -1.22 6.31 9.37
CA GLY A 110 -2.04 7.51 9.42
C GLY A 110 -2.49 7.99 8.03
N LEU A 111 -2.80 7.04 7.16
CA LEU A 111 -3.29 7.27 5.80
C LEU A 111 -4.82 7.32 5.77
N THR A 112 -5.37 8.11 4.86
CA THR A 112 -6.82 8.22 4.63
C THR A 112 -7.32 7.17 3.63
N ALA A 113 -8.63 6.91 3.66
CA ALA A 113 -9.33 6.09 2.67
C ALA A 113 -10.56 6.83 2.17
N THR A 114 -10.88 6.71 0.88
CA THR A 114 -12.11 7.30 0.31
C THR A 114 -13.34 6.52 0.76
N THR A 115 -14.54 7.02 0.43
CA THR A 115 -15.78 6.28 0.72
C THR A 115 -15.87 5.02 -0.12
N GLU A 116 -15.56 5.11 -1.42
CA GLU A 116 -15.59 3.99 -2.35
C GLU A 116 -14.57 2.90 -1.94
N GLU A 117 -13.39 3.33 -1.49
CA GLU A 117 -12.37 2.44 -0.97
C GLU A 117 -12.85 1.70 0.28
N ARG A 118 -13.46 2.42 1.23
CA ARG A 118 -14.04 1.83 2.45
C ARG A 118 -15.18 0.87 2.14
N ASP A 119 -16.04 1.20 1.18
CA ASP A 119 -17.14 0.33 0.75
C ASP A 119 -16.60 -0.96 0.14
N ALA A 120 -15.56 -0.85 -0.69
CA ALA A 120 -14.89 -2.01 -1.27
C ALA A 120 -14.23 -2.90 -0.22
N LEU A 121 -13.52 -2.30 0.74
CA LEU A 121 -12.94 -3.01 1.88
C LEU A 121 -14.03 -3.70 2.72
N GLY A 122 -15.17 -3.04 2.95
CA GLY A 122 -16.32 -3.63 3.65
C GLY A 122 -16.83 -4.91 2.97
N GLN A 123 -17.05 -4.86 1.65
CA GLN A 123 -17.45 -6.04 0.88
C GLN A 123 -16.43 -7.18 0.93
N MET A 124 -15.14 -6.86 1.07
CA MET A 124 -14.08 -7.85 1.22
C MET A 124 -14.05 -8.43 2.63
N LEU A 125 -14.28 -7.61 3.66
CA LEU A 125 -14.40 -8.06 5.06
C LEU A 125 -15.60 -8.97 5.28
N ASP A 126 -16.67 -8.87 4.49
CA ASP A 126 -17.80 -9.81 4.52
C ASP A 126 -17.40 -11.26 4.20
N THR A 127 -16.19 -11.47 3.65
CA THR A 127 -15.64 -12.82 3.40
C THR A 127 -14.90 -13.40 4.62
N CYS A 128 -14.75 -12.64 5.70
CA CYS A 128 -14.06 -13.11 6.89
C CYS A 128 -14.84 -14.23 7.60
N GLY A 129 -14.21 -15.40 7.72
CA GLY A 129 -14.72 -16.52 8.51
C GLY A 129 -14.31 -16.43 9.98
N ALA A 130 -14.78 -17.40 10.78
CA ALA A 130 -14.48 -17.48 12.23
C ALA A 130 -12.98 -17.66 12.56
N ALA A 131 -12.17 -18.11 11.59
CA ALA A 131 -10.73 -18.26 11.75
C ALA A 131 -9.95 -16.93 11.60
N GLY A 132 -10.62 -15.82 11.24
CA GLY A 132 -9.97 -14.55 10.97
C GLY A 132 -9.24 -14.49 9.61
N PRO A 133 -8.46 -13.43 9.35
CA PRO A 133 -7.72 -13.26 8.10
C PRO A 133 -6.61 -14.30 7.99
N VAL A 134 -6.68 -15.14 6.97
CA VAL A 134 -5.59 -16.07 6.60
C VAL A 134 -5.32 -15.88 5.12
N TRP A 135 -4.08 -15.54 4.76
CA TRP A 135 -3.67 -15.55 3.36
C TRP A 135 -3.74 -17.00 2.83
N PRO A 136 -4.49 -17.29 1.77
CA PRO A 136 -4.55 -18.64 1.24
C PRO A 136 -3.17 -19.07 0.74
N GLY A 137 -2.79 -20.31 1.02
CA GLY A 137 -1.52 -20.89 0.57
C GLY A 137 -0.32 -20.66 1.49
N ILE A 138 -0.40 -19.77 2.48
CA ILE A 138 0.46 -19.90 3.67
C ILE A 138 -0.16 -21.01 4.52
N GLY A 139 0.44 -22.20 4.49
CA GLY A 139 0.07 -23.24 5.45
C GLY A 139 0.15 -22.62 6.83
N SER A 140 -0.96 -22.68 7.58
CA SER A 140 -1.16 -22.10 8.90
C SER A 140 0.13 -22.19 9.74
N VAL A 141 0.94 -21.14 9.71
CA VAL A 141 2.06 -20.94 10.64
C VAL A 141 1.49 -20.20 11.83
N VAL A 142 0.55 -20.85 12.52
CA VAL A 142 0.21 -20.46 13.88
C VAL A 142 1.31 -21.02 14.79
N SER A 143 2.25 -20.13 15.11
CA SER A 143 3.01 -20.02 16.36
C SER A 143 3.90 -21.19 16.80
N GLY A 144 5.20 -21.05 16.56
CA GLY A 144 6.24 -21.55 17.47
C GLY A 144 6.85 -20.36 18.22
N GLY A 145 6.64 -20.30 19.54
CA GLY A 145 7.14 -19.25 20.40
C GLY A 145 8.65 -19.05 20.31
N GLY A 146 9.05 -17.83 19.98
CA GLY A 146 10.41 -17.33 20.13
C GLY A 146 10.33 -15.89 20.57
N THR A 147 10.32 -15.68 21.88
CA THR A 147 10.53 -14.37 22.50
C THR A 147 11.92 -13.86 22.10
N PRO A 148 12.07 -12.59 21.69
CA PRO A 148 13.18 -11.78 22.17
C PRO A 148 12.60 -10.88 23.24
N SER A 149 12.90 -11.22 24.48
CA SER A 149 12.76 -10.31 25.61
C SER A 149 13.70 -9.12 25.35
N GLY A 150 13.16 -7.91 25.37
CA GLY A 150 13.99 -6.71 25.39
C GLY A 150 13.25 -5.38 25.23
N SER A 151 12.45 -5.01 26.24
CA SER A 151 12.23 -3.64 26.77
C SER A 151 11.68 -2.54 25.84
N ALA A 152 10.71 -1.70 26.22
CA ALA A 152 9.95 -1.48 27.45
C ALA A 152 8.73 -0.60 27.09
N ASP A 153 7.69 -0.66 27.93
CA ASP A 153 6.51 0.21 27.90
C ASP A 153 6.84 1.70 27.79
N ALA A 154 6.07 2.39 26.94
CA ALA A 154 5.67 3.78 27.13
C ALA A 154 4.23 3.96 26.60
N PRO A 155 3.32 4.64 27.32
CA PRO A 155 1.98 4.88 26.82
C PRO A 155 2.03 6.02 25.79
N VAL A 156 1.79 5.72 24.52
CA VAL A 156 1.62 6.76 23.49
C VAL A 156 0.16 7.20 23.44
N THR A 157 -0.14 8.29 24.14
CA THR A 157 -1.29 9.14 23.81
C THR A 157 -1.20 9.59 22.35
N ALA A 158 -2.27 9.38 21.60
CA ALA A 158 -2.40 9.83 20.22
C ALA A 158 -2.12 11.34 20.09
N PRO A 159 -1.29 11.79 19.13
CA PRO A 159 -1.12 13.22 18.89
C PRO A 159 -2.43 13.82 18.32
N PRO A 160 -2.76 15.08 18.67
CA PRO A 160 -3.94 15.76 18.13
C PRO A 160 -3.82 15.91 16.60
N PRO A 161 -4.95 15.94 15.87
CA PRO A 161 -4.93 16.17 14.43
C PRO A 161 -4.23 17.51 14.10
N PRO A 162 -3.38 17.57 13.07
CA PRO A 162 -2.76 18.82 12.67
C PRO A 162 -3.83 19.83 12.23
N PRO A 163 -3.65 21.13 12.54
CA PRO A 163 -4.54 22.17 12.06
C PRO A 163 -4.54 22.21 10.53
N ASP A 164 -5.72 22.44 9.96
CA ASP A 164 -5.94 22.62 8.53
C ASP A 164 -5.08 23.76 7.99
N PRO A 165 -4.11 23.55 7.09
CA PRO A 165 -3.52 24.66 6.37
C PRO A 165 -4.49 25.02 5.26
N GLY A 166 -5.38 25.96 5.60
CA GLY A 166 -6.21 26.67 4.64
C GLY A 166 -5.39 27.11 3.41
N GLY A 167 -6.08 27.14 2.27
CA GLY A 167 -5.49 27.51 0.99
C GLY A 167 -4.71 28.83 1.04
N GLY A 168 -3.53 28.83 0.42
CA GLY A 168 -2.77 30.06 0.16
C GLY A 168 -1.27 29.81 0.04
N GLY A 169 -0.74 29.91 -1.18
CA GLY A 169 0.70 30.19 -1.38
C GLY A 169 1.28 29.74 -2.71
N VAL A 170 0.83 28.60 -3.26
CA VAL A 170 1.38 28.07 -4.51
C VAL A 170 0.48 28.49 -5.67
N TYR A 171 1.06 29.21 -6.65
CA TYR A 171 0.37 29.67 -7.85
C TYR A 171 1.12 29.19 -9.09
N TYR A 172 0.44 28.46 -9.97
CA TYR A 172 0.93 28.12 -11.30
C TYR A 172 0.20 28.93 -12.35
N ALA A 173 0.95 29.54 -13.27
CA ALA A 173 0.37 30.33 -14.35
C ALA A 173 -0.43 29.47 -15.35
N ASN A 174 -0.01 28.23 -15.57
CA ASN A 174 -0.62 27.24 -16.45
C ASN A 174 -0.05 25.84 -16.16
N CYS A 175 -0.58 24.82 -16.83
CA CYS A 175 -0.14 23.43 -16.65
C CYS A 175 1.30 23.15 -17.09
N THR A 176 1.86 23.94 -18.00
CA THR A 176 3.29 23.85 -18.34
C THR A 176 4.15 24.24 -17.14
N ALA A 177 3.82 25.32 -16.44
CA ALA A 177 4.52 25.73 -15.22
C ALA A 177 4.37 24.70 -14.09
N ALA A 178 3.17 24.11 -13.95
CA ALA A 178 2.92 23.04 -12.98
C ALA A 178 3.75 21.79 -13.27
N ARG A 179 3.80 21.32 -14.52
CA ARG A 179 4.63 20.18 -14.93
C ARG A 179 6.12 20.45 -14.80
N ALA A 180 6.58 21.65 -15.19
CA ALA A 180 7.99 22.05 -15.04
C ALA A 180 8.44 22.12 -13.56
N ALA A 181 7.51 22.46 -12.66
CA ALA A 181 7.74 22.43 -11.22
C ALA A 181 7.57 21.03 -10.59
N GLY A 182 7.24 20.00 -11.39
CA GLY A 182 6.97 18.65 -10.92
C GLY A 182 5.70 18.52 -10.07
N ALA A 183 4.78 19.48 -10.19
CA ALA A 183 3.58 19.56 -9.37
C ALA A 183 2.33 18.94 -10.03
N ALA A 184 2.37 18.70 -11.34
CA ALA A 184 1.26 18.09 -12.07
C ALA A 184 1.35 16.55 -12.09
N PRO A 185 0.20 15.84 -12.05
CA PRO A 185 -1.17 16.36 -11.95
C PRO A 185 -1.50 16.92 -10.55
N ILE A 186 -2.20 18.07 -10.50
CA ILE A 186 -2.57 18.77 -9.25
C ILE A 186 -4.04 18.48 -8.95
N ARG A 187 -4.38 17.90 -7.80
CA ARG A 187 -5.77 17.53 -7.44
C ARG A 187 -6.45 18.56 -6.54
N ALA A 188 -7.78 18.60 -6.56
CA ALA A 188 -8.60 19.51 -5.76
C ALA A 188 -8.19 19.50 -4.27
N GLY A 189 -7.96 20.68 -3.70
CA GLY A 189 -7.48 20.84 -2.32
C GLY A 189 -5.94 20.80 -2.15
N GLN A 190 -5.17 20.45 -3.18
CA GLN A 190 -3.72 20.57 -3.15
C GLN A 190 -3.26 22.03 -3.35
N PRO A 191 -2.13 22.45 -2.76
CA PRO A 191 -1.51 23.75 -3.05
C PRO A 191 -1.26 23.91 -4.56
N GLY A 192 -1.79 24.99 -5.14
CA GLY A 192 -1.70 25.26 -6.57
C GLY A 192 -2.83 24.67 -7.41
N TYR A 193 -3.76 23.91 -6.81
CA TYR A 193 -4.99 23.52 -7.50
C TYR A 193 -5.84 24.74 -7.80
N ARG A 194 -6.30 24.83 -9.04
CA ARG A 194 -7.24 25.85 -9.48
C ARG A 194 -8.17 25.21 -10.49
N THR A 195 -9.47 25.43 -10.36
CA THR A 195 -10.49 25.00 -11.32
C THR A 195 -10.27 25.53 -12.75
N GLN A 196 -9.39 26.51 -12.93
CA GLN A 196 -8.98 27.02 -14.26
C GLN A 196 -7.90 26.16 -14.92
N LEU A 197 -7.21 25.31 -14.17
CA LEU A 197 -6.21 24.36 -14.65
C LEU A 197 -6.78 22.94 -14.83
N ASP A 198 -8.01 22.73 -14.36
CA ASP A 198 -8.81 21.51 -14.42
C ASP A 198 -9.83 21.66 -15.56
N GLY A 199 -9.47 21.11 -16.72
CA GLY A 199 -10.14 21.39 -17.99
C GLY A 199 -11.50 20.72 -18.12
N ASP A 200 -11.63 19.52 -17.59
CA ASP A 200 -12.84 18.70 -17.58
C ASP A 200 -13.59 18.73 -16.24
N LYS A 201 -13.01 19.38 -15.22
CA LYS A 201 -13.62 19.64 -13.90
C LYS A 201 -13.89 18.36 -13.12
N ASP A 202 -13.04 17.37 -13.31
CA ASP A 202 -13.12 16.09 -12.60
C ASP A 202 -12.41 16.13 -11.23
N GLY A 203 -11.77 17.26 -10.91
CA GLY A 203 -10.99 17.46 -9.70
C GLY A 203 -9.49 17.29 -9.91
N VAL A 204 -9.02 17.13 -11.15
CA VAL A 204 -7.62 16.95 -11.51
C VAL A 204 -7.18 18.03 -12.50
N ALA A 205 -6.39 18.98 -12.00
CA ALA A 205 -5.73 19.96 -12.83
C ALA A 205 -4.47 19.38 -13.49
N CYS A 206 -4.26 19.73 -14.75
CA CYS A 206 -3.02 19.46 -15.49
C CYS A 206 -2.68 17.98 -15.73
N GLU A 207 -3.70 17.14 -15.93
CA GLU A 207 -3.55 15.80 -16.56
C GLU A 207 -2.77 15.84 -17.88
#